data_AF-A0A1V5KPG4-F1
#
_entry.id   AF-A0A1V5KPG4-F1
#
_cell.length_a   1.000
_cell.length_b   1.000
_cell.length_c   1.000
_cell.angle_alpha   90.00
_cell.angle_beta   90.00
_cell.angle_gamma   90.00
#
_symmetry.space_group_name_H-M   'P 1'
#
loop_
_entity.id
_entity.type
_entity.pdbx_description
1 polymer ?
#
loop_
_entity_poly.entity_id
_entity_poly.type
_entity_poly.pdbx_seq_one_letter_code
_entity_poly.pdbx_strand_id
1 'polypeptide(L)'
;MYLTGGIVPQGSGFHPMVGILPGQVQMKSRLQRFGYTEGRFDPDKAGYRGHEFHHSAWDRENDCGNLWHARRSTCGSMRKEGYRYKNLHASYIHLEYSTAEALFRDLFGRQDRRGSPSHQPEYCVPI
;
A
#
# COMPACT_ATOMS: atom_id res chain seq x y z
N MET A 1 -0.23 2.19 -8.90
CA MET A 1 -0.92 2.25 -10.21
C MET A 1 -0.06 1.67 -11.33
N TYR A 2 1.05 2.29 -11.75
CA TYR A 2 1.86 1.75 -12.87
C TYR A 2 2.42 0.35 -12.68
N LEU A 3 2.64 -0.08 -11.43
CA LEU A 3 3.13 -1.43 -11.16
C LEU A 3 2.02 -2.50 -11.17
N THR A 4 0.73 -2.15 -11.13
CA THR A 4 -0.34 -3.17 -11.17
C THR A 4 -0.50 -3.78 -12.56
N GLY A 5 -1.35 -4.79 -12.72
CA GLY A 5 -1.69 -5.39 -14.03
C GLY A 5 -2.33 -4.41 -15.00
N GLY A 6 -3.07 -3.43 -14.48
CA GLY A 6 -3.61 -2.35 -15.28
C GLY A 6 -4.29 -1.25 -14.48
N ILE A 7 -4.80 -0.27 -15.21
CA ILE A 7 -5.68 0.78 -14.69
C ILE A 7 -6.99 0.80 -15.51
N VAL A 8 -8.10 1.03 -14.83
CA VAL A 8 -9.44 1.20 -15.41
C VAL A 8 -9.91 2.62 -15.11
N PRO A 9 -9.73 3.58 -16.03
CA PRO A 9 -10.24 4.92 -15.90
C PRO A 9 -11.77 4.95 -15.98
N GLN A 10 -12.39 6.05 -15.55
CA GLN A 10 -13.83 6.24 -15.73
C GLN A 10 -14.17 6.46 -17.20
N GLY A 11 -15.21 5.78 -17.70
CA GLY A 11 -15.67 5.92 -19.08
C GLY A 11 -14.68 5.43 -20.15
N SER A 12 -13.62 4.73 -19.74
CA SER A 12 -12.60 4.17 -20.62
C SER A 12 -12.46 2.67 -20.35
N GLY A 13 -11.87 1.96 -21.31
CA GLY A 13 -11.53 0.55 -21.15
C GLY A 13 -10.34 0.32 -20.22
N PHE A 14 -9.96 -0.94 -20.07
CA PHE A 14 -8.76 -1.36 -19.34
C PHE A 14 -7.49 -0.94 -20.09
N HIS A 15 -6.51 -0.40 -19.37
CA HIS A 15 -5.18 -0.06 -19.88
C HIS A 15 -4.12 -0.94 -19.19
N PRO A 16 -3.40 -1.80 -19.93
CA PRO A 16 -2.34 -2.64 -19.39
C PRO A 16 -1.21 -1.82 -18.76
N MET A 17 -0.66 -2.31 -17.65
CA MET A 17 0.47 -1.72 -16.92
C MET A 17 1.56 -2.78 -16.69
N VAL A 18 2.56 -2.52 -15.84
CA VAL A 18 3.74 -3.38 -15.72
C VAL A 18 3.42 -4.79 -15.16
N GLY A 19 2.40 -4.92 -14.33
CA GLY A 19 1.91 -6.22 -13.83
C GLY A 19 2.68 -6.85 -12.66
N ILE A 20 3.64 -6.14 -12.06
CA ILE A 20 4.40 -6.63 -10.90
C ILE A 20 3.52 -6.71 -9.63
N LEU A 21 2.70 -5.69 -9.37
CA LEU A 21 1.73 -5.72 -8.27
C LEU A 21 0.47 -6.48 -8.73
N PRO A 22 -0.07 -7.38 -7.90
CA PRO A 22 -1.24 -8.16 -8.27
C PRO A 22 -2.47 -7.27 -8.43
N GLY A 23 -3.38 -7.66 -9.32
CA GLY A 23 -4.63 -6.95 -9.56
C GLY A 23 -4.49 -5.68 -10.40
N GLN A 24 -5.44 -4.76 -10.25
CA GLN A 24 -5.56 -3.56 -11.06
C GLN A 24 -6.09 -2.39 -10.23
N VAL A 25 -5.94 -1.19 -10.78
CA VAL A 25 -6.44 0.04 -10.16
C VAL A 25 -7.68 0.53 -10.88
N GLN A 26 -8.75 0.76 -10.13
CA GLN A 26 -9.96 1.40 -10.64
C GLN A 26 -9.98 2.88 -10.25
N MET A 27 -10.16 3.78 -11.21
CA MET A 27 -10.35 5.20 -10.92
C MET A 27 -11.80 5.45 -10.50
N LYS A 28 -12.01 6.08 -9.35
CA LYS A 28 -13.34 6.36 -8.81
C LYS A 28 -13.70 7.84 -8.97
N SER A 29 -15.00 8.11 -9.08
CA SER A 29 -15.54 9.48 -9.18
C SER A 29 -15.31 10.31 -7.92
N ARG A 30 -15.22 9.64 -6.76
CA ARG A 30 -15.02 10.27 -5.46
C ARG A 30 -13.65 9.94 -4.92
N LEU A 31 -13.13 10.85 -4.10
CA LEU A 31 -11.90 10.65 -3.37
C LEU A 31 -12.05 9.46 -2.42
N GLN A 32 -11.14 8.48 -2.51
CA GLN A 32 -11.21 7.24 -1.73
C GLN A 32 -10.69 7.45 -0.31
N ARG A 33 -9.63 8.26 -0.19
CA ARG A 33 -9.03 8.66 1.08
C ARG A 33 -8.53 10.10 0.99
N PHE A 34 -8.72 10.82 2.09
CA PHE A 34 -8.32 12.21 2.24
C PHE A 34 -7.88 12.49 3.67
N GLY A 35 -6.71 13.10 3.79
CA GLY A 35 -6.18 13.67 5.02
C GLY A 35 -5.04 12.86 5.63
N TYR A 36 -4.71 13.23 6.87
CA TYR A 36 -3.60 12.63 7.61
C TYR A 36 -3.90 11.19 8.06
N THR A 37 -2.85 10.40 8.07
CA THR A 37 -2.86 8.99 8.47
C THR A 37 -1.51 8.63 9.10
N GLU A 38 -1.49 7.52 9.84
CA GLU A 38 -0.26 6.91 10.33
C GLU A 38 -0.11 5.50 9.75
N GLY A 39 1.02 5.21 9.10
CA GLY A 39 1.39 3.85 8.70
C GLY A 39 2.10 3.13 9.85
N ARG A 40 1.55 2.00 10.31
CA ARG A 40 2.07 1.22 11.45
C ARG A 40 2.43 -0.20 11.02
N PHE A 41 3.72 -0.56 11.03
CA PHE A 41 4.14 -1.94 10.75
C PHE A 41 3.54 -2.95 11.74
N ASP A 42 3.36 -2.50 12.97
CA ASP A 42 2.77 -3.23 14.08
C ASP A 42 1.68 -2.30 14.66
N PRO A 43 0.40 -2.72 14.71
CA PRO A 43 -0.70 -1.86 15.10
C PRO A 43 -0.54 -1.28 16.51
N ASP A 44 0.18 -1.98 17.38
CA ASP A 44 0.39 -1.62 18.78
C ASP A 44 1.58 -0.68 19.00
N LYS A 45 2.35 -0.36 17.94
CA LYS A 45 3.52 0.52 18.00
C LYS A 45 3.24 1.89 17.39
N ALA A 46 4.18 2.81 17.63
CA ALA A 46 4.18 4.12 16.99
C ALA A 46 4.23 3.96 15.46
N GLY A 47 3.44 4.78 14.77
CA GLY A 47 3.39 4.81 13.32
C GLY A 47 4.20 5.96 12.73
N TYR A 48 4.36 5.93 11.42
CA TYR A 48 4.96 7.00 10.64
C TYR A 48 3.87 7.87 10.06
N ARG A 49 4.05 9.19 10.19
CA ARG A 49 3.07 10.14 9.70
C ARG A 49 3.07 10.20 8.18
N GLY A 50 1.90 10.43 7.62
CA GLY A 50 1.72 10.67 6.21
C GLY A 50 0.33 11.20 5.91
N HIS A 51 0.03 11.24 4.62
CA HIS A 51 -1.28 11.64 4.13
C HIS A 51 -1.69 10.79 2.93
N GLU A 52 -2.98 10.73 2.70
CA GLU A 52 -3.57 10.06 1.55
C GLU A 52 -4.39 11.06 0.76
N PHE A 53 -4.21 11.04 -0.56
CA PHE A 53 -4.95 11.88 -1.50
C PHE A 53 -5.11 11.14 -2.83
N HIS A 54 -6.11 10.27 -2.94
CA HIS A 54 -6.28 9.47 -4.16
C HIS A 54 -7.73 9.10 -4.49
N HIS A 55 -8.02 9.12 -5.79
CA HIS A 55 -9.28 8.64 -6.39
C HIS A 55 -9.22 7.18 -6.82
N SER A 56 -8.03 6.62 -6.90
CA SER A 56 -7.80 5.22 -7.25
C SER A 56 -8.16 4.28 -6.11
N ALA A 57 -8.72 3.13 -6.45
CA ALA A 57 -8.88 1.98 -5.57
C ALA A 57 -8.12 0.80 -6.16
N TRP A 58 -7.23 0.20 -5.39
CA TRP A 58 -6.58 -1.05 -5.77
C TRP A 58 -7.51 -2.21 -5.39
N ASP A 59 -7.88 -3.05 -6.36
CA ASP A 59 -8.89 -4.10 -6.15
C ASP A 59 -8.42 -5.26 -5.26
N ARG A 60 -7.10 -5.33 -4.97
CA ARG A 60 -6.50 -6.32 -4.06
C ARG A 60 -6.05 -5.74 -2.72
N GLU A 61 -6.43 -4.52 -2.37
CA GLU A 61 -6.04 -3.93 -1.07
C GLU A 61 -6.47 -4.81 0.12
N ASN A 62 -7.69 -5.37 0.08
CA ASN A 62 -8.20 -6.21 1.16
C ASN A 62 -7.51 -7.58 1.25
N ASP A 63 -7.17 -8.18 0.10
CA ASP A 63 -6.66 -9.55 0.04
C ASP A 63 -5.13 -9.60 0.16
N CYS A 64 -4.45 -8.64 -0.47
CA CYS A 64 -3.00 -8.61 -0.62
C CYS A 64 -2.33 -7.47 0.16
N GLY A 65 -3.10 -6.58 0.81
CA GLY A 65 -2.56 -5.52 1.64
C GLY A 65 -1.78 -6.07 2.83
N ASN A 66 -0.48 -5.80 2.87
CA ASN A 66 0.43 -6.41 3.85
C ASN A 66 1.63 -5.53 4.26
N LEU A 67 1.72 -4.28 3.80
CA LEU A 67 2.84 -3.42 4.17
C LEU A 67 2.71 -2.93 5.61
N TRP A 68 1.53 -2.41 5.98
CA TRP A 68 1.26 -1.91 7.34
C TRP A 68 -0.23 -1.77 7.63
N HIS A 69 -0.53 -1.38 8.87
CA HIS A 69 -1.83 -0.90 9.29
C HIS A 69 -1.90 0.62 9.17
N ALA A 70 -2.78 1.13 8.32
CA ALA A 70 -3.05 2.56 8.19
C ALA A 70 -4.10 3.00 9.22
N ARG A 71 -3.73 3.93 10.11
CA ARG A 71 -4.60 4.54 11.11
C ARG A 71 -5.02 5.94 10.67
N ARG A 72 -6.31 6.13 10.40
CA ARG A 72 -6.81 7.47 10.03
C ARG A 72 -6.82 8.41 11.23
N SER A 73 -6.22 9.60 11.11
CA SER A 73 -6.13 10.54 12.23
C SER A 73 -7.49 11.09 12.69
N THR A 74 -8.46 11.21 11.78
CA THR A 74 -9.76 11.84 12.07
C THR A 74 -10.74 10.96 12.84
N CYS A 75 -10.65 9.64 12.71
CA CYS A 75 -11.59 8.70 13.34
C CYS A 75 -10.93 7.49 14.00
N GLY A 76 -9.61 7.33 13.87
CA GLY A 76 -8.86 6.22 14.44
C GLY A 76 -9.07 4.86 13.75
N SER A 77 -9.87 4.78 12.69
CA SER A 77 -10.11 3.52 11.97
C SER A 77 -8.82 2.94 11.41
N MET A 78 -8.68 1.62 11.54
CA MET A 78 -7.52 0.84 11.08
C MET A 78 -7.86 0.02 9.84
N ARG A 79 -6.91 -0.12 8.92
CA ARG A 79 -6.99 -1.07 7.80
C ARG A 79 -5.61 -1.56 7.41
N LYS A 80 -5.53 -2.73 6.80
CA LYS A 80 -4.32 -3.14 6.08
C LYS A 80 -4.18 -2.28 4.83
N GLU A 81 -2.98 -1.79 4.56
CA GLU A 81 -2.69 -0.93 3.43
C GLU A 81 -1.29 -1.25 2.90
N GLY A 82 -1.10 -0.95 1.62
CA GLY A 82 0.16 -1.10 0.92
C GLY A 82 0.52 -2.55 0.65
N TYR A 83 1.52 -2.72 -0.18
CA TYR A 83 2.01 -4.01 -0.61
C TYR A 83 3.51 -4.11 -0.40
N ARG A 84 3.94 -5.24 0.15
CA ARG A 84 5.33 -5.62 0.33
C ARG A 84 5.58 -7.01 -0.23
N TYR A 85 6.57 -7.12 -1.10
CA TYR A 85 7.13 -8.39 -1.53
C TYR A 85 8.64 -8.25 -1.72
N LYS A 86 9.43 -8.99 -0.94
CA LYS A 86 10.90 -8.83 -0.87
C LYS A 86 11.27 -7.35 -0.65
N ASN A 87 11.91 -6.72 -1.64
CA ASN A 87 12.33 -5.32 -1.62
C ASN A 87 11.33 -4.36 -2.29
N LEU A 88 10.25 -4.88 -2.88
CA LEU A 88 9.17 -4.07 -3.42
C LEU A 88 8.28 -3.60 -2.29
N HIS A 89 8.12 -2.27 -2.19
CA HIS A 89 7.20 -1.61 -1.28
C HIS A 89 6.34 -0.65 -2.11
N ALA A 90 5.02 -0.75 -1.98
CA ALA A 90 4.07 0.13 -2.64
C ALA A 90 2.99 0.56 -1.64
N SER A 91 2.58 1.82 -1.67
CA SER A 91 1.68 2.40 -0.69
C SER A 91 0.95 3.59 -1.29
N TYR A 92 -0.30 3.80 -0.86
CA TYR A 92 -1.04 5.04 -1.08
C TYR A 92 -0.70 6.14 -0.07
N ILE A 93 -0.14 5.80 1.09
CA ILE A 93 0.34 6.78 2.06
C ILE A 93 1.57 7.49 1.50
N HIS A 94 1.45 8.80 1.33
CA HIS A 94 2.54 9.72 1.10
C HIS A 94 3.14 10.11 2.44
N LEU A 95 4.35 9.60 2.71
CA LEU A 95 5.00 9.73 4.00
C LEU A 95 5.54 11.14 4.23
N GLU A 96 5.50 11.58 5.49
CA GLU A 96 6.10 12.83 5.91
C GLU A 96 7.63 12.68 5.95
N TYR A 97 8.30 13.24 4.93
CA TYR A 97 9.73 13.04 4.70
C TYR A 97 10.61 13.44 5.90
N SER A 98 10.23 14.51 6.63
CA SER A 98 10.92 14.98 7.84
C SER A 98 11.05 13.92 8.93
N THR A 99 10.17 12.91 8.94
CA THR A 99 10.14 11.83 9.95
C THR A 99 10.48 10.45 9.35
N ALA A 100 10.92 10.42 8.09
CA ALA A 100 11.06 9.17 7.33
C ALA A 100 12.37 8.41 7.62
N GLU A 101 13.34 8.96 8.35
CA GLU A 101 14.61 8.27 8.62
C GLU A 101 14.40 6.94 9.35
N ALA A 102 13.65 6.96 10.45
CA ALA A 102 13.33 5.75 11.22
C ALA A 102 12.54 4.74 10.37
N LEU A 103 11.68 5.23 9.47
CA LEU A 103 10.96 4.37 8.55
C LEU A 103 11.91 3.67 7.57
N PHE A 104 12.84 4.39 6.95
CA PHE A 104 13.76 3.81 5.98
C PHE A 104 14.68 2.77 6.64
N ARG A 105 15.10 3.01 7.89
CA ARG A 105 15.81 2.00 8.69
C ARG A 105 14.98 0.74 8.87
N ASP A 106 13.68 0.84 9.14
CA ASP A 106 12.81 -0.32 9.30
C ASP A 106 12.47 -1.01 7.96
N LEU A 107 12.25 -0.25 6.88
CA LEU A 107 11.97 -0.79 5.55
C LEU A 107 13.18 -1.56 5.01
N PHE A 108 14.36 -0.96 5.06
CA PHE A 108 15.58 -1.50 4.47
C PHE A 108 16.39 -2.38 5.44
N GLY A 109 16.32 -2.14 6.74
CA GLY A 109 16.98 -2.96 7.77
C GLY A 109 16.33 -4.32 7.99
N ARG A 110 15.09 -4.52 7.52
CA ARG A 110 14.41 -5.84 7.52
C ARG A 110 14.88 -6.79 6.41
N GLN A 111 15.98 -6.49 5.72
CA GLN A 111 16.55 -7.34 4.66
C GLN A 111 16.90 -8.78 5.11
N ASP A 112 17.13 -9.01 6.42
CA ASP A 112 17.58 -10.32 6.92
C ASP A 112 16.44 -11.34 7.14
N ARG A 113 15.17 -10.96 6.96
CA ARG A 113 14.10 -11.95 6.80
C ARG A 113 14.02 -12.38 5.33
N ARG A 114 15.05 -13.10 4.87
CA ARG A 114 14.98 -14.08 3.77
C ARG A 114 14.13 -15.30 4.13
N GLY A 115 13.32 -15.21 5.19
CA GLY A 115 12.26 -16.15 5.48
C GLY A 115 11.15 -15.95 4.45
N SER A 116 10.86 -17.02 3.71
CA SER A 116 9.68 -17.25 2.88
C SER A 116 8.48 -16.39 3.32
N PRO A 117 7.72 -15.76 2.39
CA PRO A 117 6.51 -15.04 2.78
C PRO A 117 5.65 -15.99 3.61
N SER A 118 5.42 -15.62 4.86
CA SER A 118 4.39 -16.22 5.70
C SER A 118 3.09 -16.20 4.89
N HIS A 119 2.70 -17.36 4.33
CA HIS A 119 1.42 -17.66 3.68
C HIS A 119 0.76 -16.46 2.99
N GLN A 120 1.41 -15.86 1.99
CA GLN A 120 0.69 -15.00 1.05
C GLN A 120 -0.11 -15.89 0.09
N PRO A 121 -1.36 -15.55 -0.23
CA PRO A 121 -2.08 -16.26 -1.29
C PRO A 121 -1.26 -16.24 -2.59
N GLU A 122 -1.28 -17.33 -3.37
CA GLU A 122 -0.51 -17.41 -4.63
C GLU A 122 -0.82 -16.25 -5.58
N TYR A 123 -2.09 -15.80 -5.63
CA TYR A 123 -2.52 -14.66 -6.44
C TYR A 123 -2.02 -13.29 -5.93
N CYS A 124 -1.40 -13.25 -4.75
CA CYS A 124 -0.75 -12.06 -4.20
C CYS A 124 0.77 -12.05 -4.45
N VAL A 125 1.34 -13.08 -5.08
CA VAL A 125 2.77 -13.12 -5.41
C VAL A 125 3.00 -12.45 -6.78
N PRO A 126 3.99 -11.57 -6.94
CA PRO A 126 4.32 -10.98 -8.24
C PRO A 126 4.75 -12.04 -9.25
N ILE A 127 4.41 -11.80 -10.52
CA ILE A 127 4.95 -12.54 -11.67
C ILE A 127 6.47 -12.39 -11.82
#